data_AF-A0A2D7FEM8-F1
#
_entry.id   AF-A0A2D7FEM8-F1
#
_cell.length_a   1.000
_cell.length_b   1.000
_cell.length_c   1.000
_cell.angle_alpha   90.00
_cell.angle_beta   90.00
_cell.angle_gamma   90.00
#
_symmetry.space_group_name_H-M   'P 1'
#
loop_
_entity.id
_entity.type
_entity.pdbx_description
1 polymer ?
#
loop_
_entity_poly.entity_id
_entity_poly.type
_entity_poly.pdbx_seq_one_letter_code
_entity_poly.pdbx_strand_id
1 'polypeptide(L)'
;IGPGKVDEGRFGGINKVRVSLFNLLGRYNGDPKRTTAWATRHVKQTHNTFGEFTVPSLRNLLQTAPYMHDGSLATLTDVVNHYSNIDLERLHSDGERILEPLKLSDQETSDLVSFLETLSHPVKN
;
A
#
# COMPACT_ATOMS: atom_id res chain seq x y z
N ILE A 1 -1.99 12.93 -0.24
CA ILE A 1 -3.31 12.62 0.40
C ILE A 1 -3.08 12.79 1.90
N GLY A 2 -4.13 12.99 2.70
CA GLY A 2 -3.96 13.24 4.13
C GLY A 2 -5.16 12.70 4.92
N PRO A 3 -5.11 12.74 6.25
CA PRO A 3 -6.12 12.11 7.10
C PRO A 3 -7.54 12.52 6.72
N GLY A 4 -8.43 11.53 6.55
CA GLY A 4 -9.85 11.73 6.24
C GLY A 4 -10.16 12.04 4.76
N LYS A 5 -9.17 12.01 3.86
CA LYS A 5 -9.42 12.09 2.41
C LYS A 5 -9.47 10.70 1.80
N VAL A 6 -10.45 10.46 0.93
CA VAL A 6 -10.55 9.22 0.17
C VAL A 6 -9.34 9.08 -0.75
N ASP A 7 -8.60 7.98 -0.59
CA ASP A 7 -7.54 7.57 -1.50
C ASP A 7 -8.09 6.48 -2.42
N GLU A 8 -8.21 6.79 -3.71
CA GLU A 8 -8.73 5.85 -4.71
C GLU A 8 -7.73 4.71 -5.02
N GLY A 9 -6.48 4.83 -4.56
CA GLY A 9 -5.42 3.84 -4.77
C GLY A 9 -5.15 3.59 -6.26
N ARG A 10 -5.05 2.31 -6.63
CA ARG A 10 -4.79 1.89 -8.01
C ARG A 10 -5.84 2.42 -8.99
N PHE A 11 -7.12 2.49 -8.63
CA PHE A 11 -8.18 2.99 -9.50
C PHE A 11 -7.88 4.40 -10.04
N GLY A 12 -7.63 5.35 -9.14
CA GLY A 12 -7.26 6.72 -9.52
C GLY A 12 -5.88 6.79 -10.19
N GLY A 13 -4.95 5.93 -9.78
CA GLY A 13 -3.63 5.79 -10.40
C GLY A 13 -3.69 5.39 -11.88
N ILE A 14 -4.59 4.47 -12.25
CA ILE A 14 -4.77 4.03 -13.64
C ILE A 14 -5.25 5.19 -14.51
N ASN A 15 -6.19 5.99 -14.02
CA ASN A 15 -6.65 7.17 -14.74
C ASN A 15 -5.51 8.16 -15.00
N LYS A 16 -4.70 8.45 -13.97
CA LYS A 16 -3.51 9.31 -14.08
C LYS A 16 -2.51 8.79 -15.12
N VAL A 17 -2.26 7.48 -15.14
CA VAL A 17 -1.37 6.86 -16.15
C VAL A 17 -1.98 7.01 -17.54
N ARG A 18 -3.28 6.75 -17.73
CA ARG A 18 -3.94 6.82 -19.04
C ARG A 18 -3.91 8.21 -19.68
N VAL A 19 -4.13 9.26 -18.89
CA VAL A 19 -4.14 10.65 -19.40
C VAL A 19 -2.75 11.28 -19.52
N SER A 20 -1.73 10.67 -18.93
CA SER A 20 -0.37 11.20 -18.98
C SER A 20 0.24 11.09 -20.38
N LEU A 21 0.78 12.20 -20.89
CA LEU A 21 1.56 12.21 -22.14
C LEU A 21 2.86 11.41 -22.04
N PHE A 22 3.34 11.17 -20.81
CA PHE A 22 4.59 10.48 -20.50
C PHE A 22 4.40 8.99 -20.15
N ASN A 23 3.25 8.41 -20.47
CA ASN A 23 3.05 6.97 -20.35
C ASN A 23 3.67 6.21 -21.56
N LEU A 24 3.72 4.88 -21.49
CA LEU A 24 4.32 4.04 -22.55
C LEU A 24 3.53 4.04 -23.88
N LEU A 25 2.33 4.60 -23.93
CA LEU A 25 1.55 4.79 -25.16
C LEU A 25 1.65 6.22 -25.72
N GLY A 26 2.11 7.16 -24.90
CA GLY A 26 2.15 8.58 -25.18
C GLY A 26 3.18 8.99 -26.23
N ARG A 27 3.16 10.27 -26.58
CA ARG A 27 4.03 10.86 -27.62
C ARG A 27 5.51 10.81 -27.25
N TYR A 28 5.82 10.81 -25.96
CA TYR A 28 7.19 10.89 -25.46
C TYR A 28 7.85 9.53 -25.25
N ASN A 29 7.20 8.42 -25.62
CA ASN A 29 7.85 7.11 -25.62
C ASN A 29 8.87 7.01 -26.77
N GLY A 30 10.15 6.79 -26.44
CA GLY A 30 11.24 6.61 -27.39
C GLY A 30 11.19 5.29 -28.19
N ASP A 31 10.34 4.34 -27.79
CA ASP A 31 10.03 3.15 -28.59
C ASP A 31 8.81 3.43 -29.50
N PRO A 32 9.01 3.72 -30.80
CA PRO A 32 7.91 4.06 -31.70
C PRO A 32 6.93 2.90 -31.90
N LYS A 33 7.41 1.66 -31.81
CA LYS A 33 6.61 0.44 -31.96
C LYS A 33 5.86 0.09 -30.67
N ARG A 34 6.19 0.74 -29.54
CA ARG A 34 5.57 0.53 -28.23
C ARG A 34 5.57 -0.96 -27.85
N THR A 35 6.68 -1.64 -28.10
CA THR A 35 6.88 -3.06 -27.81
C THR A 35 6.78 -3.35 -26.31
N THR A 36 7.27 -2.42 -25.48
CA THR A 36 7.27 -2.54 -24.02
C THR A 36 5.97 -2.05 -23.36
N ALA A 37 5.05 -1.45 -24.11
CA ALA A 37 3.85 -0.81 -23.56
C ALA A 37 2.73 -1.78 -23.15
N TRP A 38 3.00 -3.08 -23.08
CA TRP A 38 1.99 -4.10 -22.81
C TRP A 38 1.24 -3.83 -21.48
N ALA A 39 1.94 -3.43 -20.41
CA ALA A 39 1.29 -3.17 -19.13
C ALA A 39 0.33 -1.98 -19.22
N THR A 40 0.75 -0.88 -19.85
CA THR A 40 -0.09 0.30 -20.07
C THR A 40 -1.29 0.02 -20.98
N ARG A 41 -1.17 -0.91 -21.95
CA ARG A 41 -2.29 -1.34 -22.80
C ARG A 41 -3.35 -2.13 -22.04
N HIS A 42 -2.91 -3.02 -21.14
CA HIS A 42 -3.80 -4.01 -20.53
C HIS A 42 -4.28 -3.61 -19.13
N VAL A 43 -3.76 -2.54 -18.54
CA VAL A 43 -4.23 -2.07 -17.23
C VAL A 43 -5.68 -1.62 -17.30
N LYS A 44 -6.53 -2.23 -16.48
CA LYS A 44 -7.98 -1.99 -16.43
C LYS A 44 -8.36 -1.30 -15.13
N GLN A 45 -9.11 -0.22 -15.25
CA GLN A 45 -9.75 0.45 -14.13
C GLN A 45 -11.10 -0.23 -13.88
N THR A 46 -11.19 -0.99 -12.80
CA THR A 46 -12.35 -1.80 -12.40
C THR A 46 -12.70 -1.51 -10.94
N HIS A 47 -13.93 -1.80 -10.50
CA HIS A 47 -14.38 -1.51 -9.12
C HIS A 47 -13.44 -2.10 -8.06
N ASN A 48 -12.97 -3.32 -8.27
CA ASN A 48 -12.03 -4.00 -7.37
C ASN A 48 -10.67 -3.29 -7.25
N THR A 49 -10.24 -2.49 -8.24
CA THR A 49 -8.98 -1.73 -8.13
C THR A 49 -9.09 -0.49 -7.24
N PHE A 50 -10.29 -0.17 -6.75
CA PHE A 50 -10.49 0.92 -5.79
C PHE A 50 -9.96 0.51 -4.42
N GLY A 51 -9.06 1.32 -3.83
CA GLY A 51 -8.43 1.00 -2.55
C GLY A 51 -7.35 -0.08 -2.61
N GLU A 52 -6.99 -0.58 -3.81
CA GLU A 52 -5.82 -1.46 -3.95
C GLU A 52 -4.52 -0.65 -3.86
N PHE A 53 -3.62 -1.08 -2.98
CA PHE A 53 -2.27 -0.54 -2.84
C PHE A 53 -1.21 -1.63 -3.04
N THR A 54 -0.03 -1.20 -3.48
CA THR A 54 1.14 -2.09 -3.52
C THR A 54 1.61 -2.35 -2.09
N VAL A 55 1.87 -3.61 -1.75
CA VAL A 55 2.46 -3.98 -0.46
C VAL A 55 3.86 -3.33 -0.36
N PRO A 56 4.09 -2.42 0.61
CA PRO A 56 5.38 -1.78 0.76
C PRO A 56 6.44 -2.74 1.27
N SER A 57 7.72 -2.42 1.05
CA SER A 57 8.81 -3.12 1.73
C SER A 57 8.77 -2.81 3.23
N LEU A 58 9.09 -3.80 4.06
CA LEU A 58 9.22 -3.65 5.51
C LEU A 58 10.65 -3.29 5.96
N ARG A 59 11.53 -2.86 5.03
CA ARG A 59 12.89 -2.42 5.37
C ARG A 59 12.90 -0.95 5.77
N ASN A 60 13.72 -0.61 6.78
CA ASN A 60 13.88 0.77 7.28
C ASN A 60 12.56 1.40 7.82
N LEU A 61 11.68 0.59 8.41
CA LEU A 61 10.39 1.03 8.95
C LEU A 61 10.49 2.13 10.00
N LEU A 62 11.59 2.18 10.77
CA LEU A 62 11.79 3.20 11.79
C LEU A 62 11.98 4.61 11.20
N GLN A 63 12.31 4.74 9.91
CA GLN A 63 12.54 6.02 9.24
C GLN A 63 11.37 6.46 8.36
N THR A 64 10.28 5.69 8.30
CA THR A 64 9.18 5.91 7.34
C THR A 64 7.83 6.21 7.99
N ALA A 65 7.79 6.43 9.31
CA ALA A 65 6.57 6.87 9.97
C ALA A 65 6.09 8.23 9.41
N PRO A 66 4.77 8.51 9.37
CA PRO A 66 3.67 7.63 9.76
C PRO A 66 3.36 6.54 8.72
N TYR A 67 2.65 5.49 9.14
CA TYR A 67 2.39 4.27 8.38
C TYR A 67 1.01 4.28 7.67
N MET A 68 0.76 3.23 6.88
CA MET A 68 -0.36 3.09 5.94
C MET A 68 -0.24 4.00 4.71
N HIS A 69 -1.15 3.85 3.75
CA HIS A 69 -1.07 4.60 2.48
C HIS A 69 -1.38 6.10 2.65
N ASP A 70 -2.09 6.47 3.72
CA ASP A 70 -2.53 7.82 4.00
C ASP A 70 -1.85 8.45 5.23
N GLY A 71 -0.95 7.71 5.90
CA GLY A 71 -0.29 8.16 7.13
C GLY A 71 -1.19 8.13 8.36
N SER A 72 -2.24 7.31 8.38
CA SER A 72 -3.23 7.26 9.47
C SER A 72 -2.69 6.70 10.79
N LEU A 73 -1.64 5.89 10.77
CA LEU A 73 -1.09 5.23 11.97
C LEU A 73 0.29 5.77 12.32
N ALA A 74 0.49 6.16 13.58
CA ALA A 74 1.71 6.85 14.00
C ALA A 74 2.85 5.87 14.32
N THR A 75 2.54 4.70 14.88
CA THR A 75 3.54 3.76 15.40
C THR A 75 3.40 2.36 14.78
N LEU A 76 4.47 1.56 14.84
CA LEU A 76 4.41 0.15 14.43
C LEU A 76 3.45 -0.65 15.32
N THR A 77 3.35 -0.31 16.60
CA THR A 77 2.37 -0.90 17.52
C THR A 77 0.94 -0.65 17.04
N ASP A 78 0.62 0.56 16.57
CA ASP A 78 -0.71 0.87 16.02
C ASP A 78 -1.01 0.01 14.77
N VAL A 79 -0.01 -0.21 13.91
CA VAL A 79 -0.13 -1.06 12.71
C VAL A 79 -0.39 -2.51 13.10
N VAL A 80 0.39 -3.06 14.03
CA VAL A 80 0.20 -4.45 14.49
C VAL A 80 -1.16 -4.62 15.14
N ASN A 81 -1.56 -3.66 15.99
CA ASN A 81 -2.87 -3.67 16.63
C ASN A 81 -4.03 -3.56 15.64
N HIS A 82 -3.86 -2.79 14.56
CA HIS A 82 -4.85 -2.68 13.49
C HIS A 82 -5.13 -4.04 12.85
N TYR A 83 -4.10 -4.80 12.49
CA TYR A 83 -4.27 -6.14 11.91
C TYR A 83 -4.69 -7.19 12.95
N SER A 84 -4.24 -7.07 14.20
CA SER A 84 -4.65 -7.98 15.28
C SER A 84 -6.15 -7.90 15.57
N ASN A 85 -6.72 -6.70 15.46
CA ASN A 85 -8.12 -6.38 15.79
C ASN A 85 -8.94 -5.97 14.56
N ILE A 86 -8.56 -6.41 13.37
CA ILE A 86 -9.18 -5.93 12.13
C ILE A 86 -10.69 -6.18 12.13
N ASP A 87 -11.46 -5.15 11.77
CA ASP A 87 -12.90 -5.23 11.66
C ASP A 87 -13.29 -5.71 10.26
N LEU A 88 -13.68 -6.98 10.16
CA LEU A 88 -14.04 -7.61 8.89
C LEU A 88 -15.28 -6.99 8.25
N GLU A 89 -16.16 -6.34 9.01
CA GLU A 89 -17.36 -5.68 8.47
C GLU A 89 -17.03 -4.38 7.73
N ARG A 90 -15.87 -3.79 8.02
CA ARG A 90 -15.36 -2.58 7.38
C ARG A 90 -14.48 -2.88 6.17
N LEU A 91 -14.10 -4.14 5.94
CA LEU A 91 -13.38 -4.53 4.74
C LEU A 91 -14.31 -4.46 3.53
N HIS A 92 -13.86 -3.77 2.48
CA HIS A 92 -14.60 -3.74 1.22
C HIS A 92 -14.76 -5.17 0.69
N SER A 93 -16.01 -5.51 0.33
CA SER A 93 -16.57 -6.86 0.21
C SER A 93 -15.85 -7.84 -0.72
N ASP A 94 -14.99 -7.34 -1.60
CA ASP A 94 -14.29 -8.15 -2.62
C ASP A 94 -12.81 -8.39 -2.30
N GLY A 95 -12.23 -7.61 -1.37
CA GLY A 95 -10.78 -7.43 -1.26
C GLY A 95 -10.03 -8.46 -0.42
N GLU A 96 -10.55 -8.89 0.74
CA GLU A 96 -9.67 -9.53 1.73
C GLU A 96 -10.34 -10.69 2.47
N ARG A 97 -10.75 -11.72 1.73
CA ARG A 97 -11.09 -13.04 2.31
C ARG A 97 -9.87 -13.78 2.91
N ILE A 98 -8.71 -13.11 3.00
CA ILE A 98 -7.44 -13.63 3.53
C ILE A 98 -7.14 -13.01 4.91
N LEU A 99 -7.71 -11.84 5.23
CA LEU A 99 -7.47 -11.22 6.52
C LEU A 99 -8.44 -11.78 7.55
N GLU A 100 -7.87 -12.28 8.64
CA GLU A 100 -8.58 -12.66 9.85
C GLU A 100 -7.94 -11.93 11.03
N PRO A 101 -8.71 -11.55 12.07
CA PRO A 101 -8.13 -10.96 13.27
C PRO A 101 -7.13 -11.92 13.89
N LEU A 102 -5.87 -11.47 14.01
CA LEU A 102 -4.79 -12.31 14.54
C LEU A 102 -4.95 -12.59 16.03
N LYS A 103 -5.63 -11.70 16.77
CA LYS A 103 -5.87 -11.80 18.22
C LYS A 103 -4.57 -12.05 19.00
N LEU A 104 -3.52 -11.33 18.63
CA LEU A 104 -2.23 -11.39 19.31
C LEU A 104 -2.39 -10.94 20.77
N SER A 105 -1.74 -11.65 21.66
CA SER A 105 -1.51 -11.19 23.03
C SER A 105 -0.58 -9.97 23.05
N ASP A 106 -0.52 -9.28 24.20
CA ASP A 106 0.40 -8.16 24.40
C ASP A 106 1.86 -8.57 24.17
N GLN A 107 2.22 -9.79 24.58
CA GLN A 107 3.56 -10.33 24.38
C GLN A 107 3.86 -10.58 22.91
N GLU A 108 2.97 -11.25 22.18
CA GLU A 108 3.15 -11.50 20.73
C GLU A 108 3.21 -10.19 19.93
N THR A 109 2.42 -9.19 20.33
CA THR A 109 2.46 -7.84 19.76
C THR A 109 3.82 -7.21 19.98
N SER A 110 4.35 -7.24 21.20
CA SER A 110 5.67 -6.71 21.55
C SER A 110 6.80 -7.42 20.79
N ASP A 111 6.72 -8.74 20.69
CA ASP A 111 7.74 -9.56 20.00
C ASP A 111 7.75 -9.27 18.49
N LEU A 112 6.56 -9.15 17.87
CA LEU A 112 6.44 -8.80 16.46
C LEU A 112 6.94 -7.39 16.18
N VAL A 113 6.60 -6.41 17.02
CA VAL A 113 7.13 -5.04 16.89
C VAL A 113 8.65 -5.06 16.98
N SER A 114 9.21 -5.73 17.99
CA SER A 114 10.67 -5.85 18.16
C SER A 114 11.32 -6.48 16.93
N PHE A 115 10.72 -7.53 16.35
CA PHE A 115 11.20 -8.13 15.11
C PHE A 115 11.17 -7.14 13.93
N LEU A 116 10.07 -6.40 13.74
CA LEU A 116 9.95 -5.41 12.67
C LEU A 116 10.97 -4.27 12.81
N GLU A 117 11.30 -3.87 14.03
CA GLU A 117 12.35 -2.88 14.29
C GLU A 117 13.72 -3.36 13.82
N THR A 118 14.01 -4.66 13.90
CA THR A 118 15.28 -5.24 13.40
C THR A 118 15.46 -5.11 11.89
N LEU A 119 14.37 -4.86 11.13
CA LEU A 119 14.42 -4.64 9.67
C LEU A 119 14.90 -3.24 9.30
N SER A 120 15.22 -2.41 10.29
CA SER A 120 15.79 -1.09 10.12
C SER A 120 17.26 -1.09 10.53
N HIS A 121 18.08 -0.35 9.78
CA HIS A 121 19.45 -0.13 10.24
C HIS A 121 19.47 0.74 11.49
N PRO A 122 20.48 0.60 12.38
CA PRO A 122 20.68 1.52 13.47
C PRO A 122 20.78 2.94 12.91
N VAL A 123 20.00 3.87 13.48
CA VAL A 123 20.21 5.30 13.21
C VAL A 123 21.59 5.62 13.78
N LYS A 124 22.58 5.77 12.90
CA LYS A 124 23.87 6.33 13.30
C LYS A 124 23.61 7.80 13.65
N ASN A 125 23.75 8.13 14.93
CA ASN A 125 23.93 9.50 15.39
C ASN A 125 25.31 10.02 14.99
#